data_AF-A0A7S0FRZ9-F1
#
_entry.id   AF-A0A7S0FRZ9-F1
#
_cell.length_a   1.000
_cell.length_b   1.000
_cell.length_c   1.000
_cell.angle_alpha   90.00
_cell.angle_beta   90.00
_cell.angle_gamma   90.00
#
_symmetry.space_group_name_H-M   'P 1'
#
loop_
_entity.id
_entity.type
_entity.pdbx_description
1 polymer ?
#
loop_
_entity_poly.entity_id
_entity_poly.type
_entity_poly.pdbx_seq_one_letter_code
_entity_poly.pdbx_strand_id
1 'polypeptide(L)'
;MTISYRLTTIVVAVTTVALAAIGFADGATTRNRISNMKKKKKSLCDRLHPEELPQECICREAGNLHVVVDCIKPFNSTYFNDTIGMSMDIDICNENGSSVTLDVTEKNHHIDFPIEDIRAGEEKNIPIPGLSIIVPAIGSFGVDATVLIAGNPDHLTLKIGLNACLSAGHHREICASSIPGLSTIFPFYFINGTYSFGHVCDNAAGSLVVVENEVEAIER
;
A
#
# COMPACT_ATOMS: atom_id res chain seq x y z
N MET A 1 -5.81 -62.38 19.49
CA MET A 1 -4.61 -62.87 20.21
C MET A 1 -3.87 -63.75 19.21
N THR A 2 -2.62 -63.50 18.80
CA THR A 2 -1.44 -63.22 19.62
C THR A 2 -0.38 -62.48 18.80
N ILE A 3 0.32 -61.55 19.47
CA ILE A 3 1.49 -60.81 19.03
C ILE A 3 2.71 -61.75 18.90
N SER A 4 3.63 -61.50 17.97
CA SER A 4 5.02 -61.93 18.16
C SER A 4 6.00 -61.04 17.40
N TYR A 5 6.73 -60.22 18.16
CA TYR A 5 7.91 -59.46 17.77
C TYR A 5 9.11 -60.41 17.65
N ARG A 6 9.96 -60.22 16.63
CA ARG A 6 11.32 -60.80 16.64
C ARG A 6 12.37 -59.72 16.90
N LEU A 7 13.15 -60.02 17.93
CA LEU A 7 14.15 -59.21 18.59
C LEU A 7 15.56 -59.63 18.09
N THR A 8 16.45 -58.65 17.95
CA THR A 8 17.90 -58.67 18.25
C THR A 8 18.86 -59.65 17.55
N THR A 9 19.95 -59.12 16.98
CA THR A 9 21.32 -59.67 17.03
C THR A 9 22.34 -58.52 16.77
N ILE A 10 22.98 -57.95 17.80
CA ILE A 10 24.38 -58.13 18.31
C ILE A 10 25.46 -57.30 17.54
N VAL A 11 25.96 -56.20 18.12
CA VAL A 11 27.23 -55.93 18.88
C VAL A 11 28.51 -55.68 18.03
N VAL A 12 28.91 -54.40 18.04
CA VAL A 12 30.23 -53.73 18.18
C VAL A 12 31.52 -54.54 17.98
N ALA A 13 32.44 -54.00 17.17
CA ALA A 13 33.88 -54.06 17.42
C ALA A 13 34.59 -52.76 17.00
N VAL A 14 35.42 -52.26 17.91
CA VAL A 14 36.20 -51.01 17.89
C VAL A 14 37.61 -51.31 17.36
N THR A 15 38.17 -50.46 16.51
CA THR A 15 39.63 -50.32 16.39
C THR A 15 40.05 -48.86 16.12
N THR A 16 40.82 -48.33 17.07
CA THR A 16 41.48 -47.04 17.08
C THR A 16 42.85 -47.10 16.40
N VAL A 17 43.24 -46.05 15.67
CA VAL A 17 44.65 -45.67 15.49
C VAL A 17 44.75 -44.15 15.62
N ALA A 18 45.56 -43.70 16.57
CA ALA A 18 45.95 -42.32 16.80
C ALA A 18 47.47 -42.21 16.66
N LEU A 19 47.96 -41.10 16.09
CA LEU A 19 49.30 -40.50 16.23
C LEU A 19 49.38 -39.35 15.19
N ALA A 20 50.02 -38.20 15.36
CA ALA A 20 50.31 -37.29 16.45
C ALA A 20 50.72 -35.94 15.79
N ALA A 21 50.67 -34.87 16.57
CA ALA A 21 50.77 -33.45 16.23
C ALA A 21 52.04 -32.95 15.51
N ILE A 22 51.89 -31.82 14.80
CA ILE A 22 52.89 -30.74 14.74
C ILE A 22 52.11 -29.40 14.76
N GLY A 23 52.36 -28.55 15.75
CA GLY A 23 51.90 -27.16 15.77
C GLY A 23 53.03 -26.21 15.35
N PHE A 24 52.71 -24.96 15.00
CA PHE A 24 53.40 -23.70 15.33
C PHE A 24 52.62 -22.51 14.73
N ALA A 25 52.91 -21.33 15.27
CA ALA A 25 52.06 -20.16 15.43
C ALA A 25 51.98 -19.17 14.25
N ASP A 26 51.17 -18.13 14.50
CA ASP A 26 51.13 -16.78 13.93
C ASP A 26 50.33 -16.49 12.65
N GLY A 27 49.62 -15.36 12.72
CA GLY A 27 49.32 -14.56 11.54
C GLY A 27 47.84 -14.30 11.32
N ALA A 28 47.37 -13.15 11.80
CA ALA A 28 46.11 -12.54 11.43
C ALA A 28 45.85 -12.60 9.91
N THR A 29 44.66 -13.05 9.51
CA THR A 29 44.03 -12.58 8.26
C THR A 29 42.52 -12.63 8.45
N THR A 30 42.03 -11.48 8.88
CA THR A 30 40.74 -10.87 8.62
C THR A 30 40.09 -11.40 7.32
N ARG A 31 39.28 -12.46 7.41
CA ARG A 31 38.27 -12.73 6.38
C ARG A 31 37.08 -11.83 6.67
N ASN A 32 37.22 -10.60 6.17
CA ASN A 32 36.17 -9.65 5.91
C ASN A 32 34.97 -10.36 5.26
N ARG A 33 34.03 -10.82 6.08
CA ARG A 33 32.65 -11.05 5.65
C ARG A 33 31.95 -9.69 5.71
N ILE A 34 32.45 -8.74 4.91
CA ILE A 34 31.65 -7.60 4.46
C ILE A 34 30.62 -8.21 3.51
N SER A 35 29.58 -8.79 4.09
CA SER A 35 28.32 -8.96 3.39
C SER A 35 27.84 -7.56 3.06
N ASN A 36 28.20 -7.16 1.85
CA ASN A 36 27.73 -6.06 1.04
C ASN A 36 26.21 -5.90 1.23
N MET A 37 25.78 -5.19 2.28
CA MET A 37 24.42 -4.67 2.36
C MET A 37 24.36 -3.49 1.40
N LYS A 38 24.28 -3.78 0.10
CA LYS A 38 23.52 -2.92 -0.81
C LYS A 38 22.11 -2.89 -0.22
N LYS A 39 21.79 -1.87 0.56
CA LYS A 39 20.41 -1.55 0.92
C LYS A 39 19.64 -1.56 -0.40
N LYS A 40 18.79 -2.58 -0.64
CA LYS A 40 17.87 -2.55 -1.77
C LYS A 40 17.10 -1.24 -1.61
N LYS A 41 17.18 -0.36 -2.61
CA LYS A 41 16.27 0.79 -2.68
C LYS A 41 14.86 0.20 -2.64
N LYS A 42 14.11 0.49 -1.59
CA LYS A 42 12.69 0.12 -1.53
C LYS A 42 11.98 0.85 -2.66
N SER A 43 11.16 0.13 -3.41
CA SER A 43 10.24 0.72 -4.39
C SER A 43 9.26 1.65 -3.66
N LEU A 44 8.60 2.54 -4.39
CA LEU A 44 7.53 3.39 -3.89
C LEU A 44 6.36 2.53 -3.38
N CYS A 45 6.05 1.45 -4.08
CA CYS A 45 5.06 0.47 -3.62
C CYS A 45 5.46 -0.22 -2.31
N ASP A 46 6.75 -0.55 -2.12
CA ASP A 46 7.25 -1.10 -0.84
C ASP A 46 7.14 -0.09 0.32
N ARG A 47 7.01 1.20 0.01
CA ARG A 47 6.85 2.28 1.00
C ARG A 47 5.39 2.54 1.36
N LEU A 48 4.46 2.21 0.46
CA LEU A 48 3.03 2.20 0.76
C LEU A 48 2.62 1.02 1.65
N HIS A 49 3.58 0.19 2.09
CA HIS A 49 3.34 -0.97 2.95
C HIS A 49 2.26 -1.88 2.33
N PRO A 50 2.61 -2.72 1.33
CA PRO A 50 1.62 -3.53 0.62
C PRO A 50 0.80 -4.45 1.53
N GLU A 51 1.29 -4.75 2.74
CA GLU A 51 0.55 -5.43 3.81
C GLU A 51 -0.64 -4.65 4.38
N GLU A 52 -0.65 -3.31 4.23
CA GLU A 52 -1.74 -2.42 4.63
C GLU A 52 -2.77 -2.22 3.52
N LEU A 53 -2.41 -2.52 2.27
CA LEU A 53 -3.33 -2.48 1.14
C LEU A 53 -4.26 -3.70 1.18
N PRO A 54 -5.55 -3.54 0.85
CA PRO A 54 -6.44 -4.68 0.64
C PRO A 54 -5.85 -5.66 -0.37
N GLN A 55 -6.10 -6.95 -0.19
CA GLN A 55 -5.57 -8.01 -1.06
C GLN A 55 -6.05 -7.88 -2.51
N GLU A 56 -7.14 -7.17 -2.72
CA GLU A 56 -7.72 -6.89 -4.02
C GLU A 56 -7.08 -5.67 -4.73
N CYS A 57 -6.07 -5.06 -4.12
CA CYS A 57 -5.33 -3.93 -4.66
C CYS A 57 -3.98 -4.35 -5.23
N ILE A 58 -3.60 -3.74 -6.35
CA ILE A 58 -2.31 -3.92 -7.02
C ILE A 58 -1.62 -2.57 -7.09
N CYS A 59 -0.44 -2.46 -6.50
CA CYS A 59 0.41 -1.27 -6.60
C CYS A 59 1.41 -1.42 -7.75
N ARG A 60 1.55 -0.38 -8.56
CA ARG A 60 2.46 -0.29 -9.71
C ARG A 60 3.14 1.08 -9.72
N GLU A 61 4.39 1.12 -10.18
CA GLU A 61 5.10 2.39 -10.39
C GLU A 61 4.91 2.84 -11.84
N ALA A 62 4.33 4.03 -12.05
CA ALA A 62 3.96 4.55 -13.36
C ALA A 62 4.79 5.78 -13.71
N GLY A 63 6.11 5.60 -13.87
CA GLY A 63 7.05 6.69 -14.17
C GLY A 63 7.83 7.16 -12.95
N ASN A 64 8.47 8.33 -13.06
CA ASN A 64 9.30 8.87 -11.98
C ASN A 64 8.39 9.52 -10.93
N LEU A 65 8.33 8.92 -9.73
CA LEU A 65 7.65 9.45 -8.52
C LEU A 65 6.12 9.32 -8.49
N HIS A 66 5.54 8.68 -9.50
CA HIS A 66 4.12 8.31 -9.55
C HIS A 66 3.90 6.88 -9.08
N VAL A 67 2.85 6.68 -8.28
CA VAL A 67 2.40 5.36 -7.86
C VAL A 67 0.94 5.18 -8.21
N VAL A 68 0.65 4.12 -8.97
CA VAL A 68 -0.72 3.74 -9.31
C VAL A 68 -1.14 2.57 -8.44
N VAL A 69 -2.24 2.73 -7.71
CA VAL A 69 -2.87 1.67 -6.92
C VAL A 69 -4.24 1.38 -7.53
N ASP A 70 -4.39 0.20 -8.11
CA ASP A 70 -5.65 -0.26 -8.68
C ASP A 70 -6.30 -1.28 -7.76
N CYS A 71 -7.52 -1.01 -7.33
CA CYS A 71 -8.29 -1.89 -6.46
C CYS A 71 -9.60 -2.27 -7.13
N ILE A 72 -10.00 -3.55 -7.00
CA ILE A 72 -11.33 -4.01 -7.42
C ILE A 72 -11.98 -4.70 -6.23
N LYS A 73 -12.95 -4.03 -5.60
CA LYS A 73 -13.64 -4.54 -4.41
C LYS A 73 -15.07 -4.97 -4.72
N PRO A 74 -15.38 -6.28 -4.68
CA PRO A 74 -16.76 -6.73 -4.60
C PRO A 74 -17.30 -6.49 -3.20
N PHE A 75 -18.43 -5.81 -3.12
CA PHE A 75 -19.24 -5.70 -1.92
C PHE A 75 -20.40 -6.68 -2.05
N ASN A 76 -20.57 -7.55 -1.07
CA ASN A 76 -21.65 -8.53 -1.05
C ASN A 76 -22.38 -8.44 0.28
N SER A 77 -23.33 -7.51 0.35
CA SER A 77 -24.15 -7.29 1.53
C SER A 77 -25.61 -7.15 1.15
N THR A 78 -26.49 -7.24 2.15
CA THR A 78 -27.94 -7.08 1.96
C THR A 78 -28.34 -5.71 1.43
N TYR A 79 -27.54 -4.67 1.70
CA TYR A 79 -27.86 -3.28 1.37
C TYR A 79 -27.04 -2.72 0.20
N PHE A 80 -25.92 -3.37 -0.12
CA PHE A 80 -24.97 -2.94 -1.15
C PHE A 80 -24.32 -4.17 -1.77
N ASN A 81 -24.63 -4.42 -3.04
CA ASN A 81 -24.16 -5.58 -3.80
C ASN A 81 -23.62 -5.15 -5.17
N ASP A 82 -22.46 -4.52 -5.16
CA ASP A 82 -21.79 -3.96 -6.35
C ASP A 82 -20.30 -4.25 -6.33
N THR A 83 -19.65 -4.10 -7.49
CA THR A 83 -18.19 -4.22 -7.60
C THR A 83 -17.59 -2.88 -7.98
N ILE A 84 -16.88 -2.28 -7.03
CA ILE A 84 -16.27 -0.96 -7.21
C ILE A 84 -14.81 -1.13 -7.60
N GLY A 85 -14.44 -0.55 -8.73
CA GLY A 85 -13.06 -0.30 -9.11
C GLY A 85 -12.63 1.08 -8.62
N MET A 86 -11.41 1.17 -8.10
CA MET A 86 -10.78 2.42 -7.70
C MET A 86 -9.35 2.41 -8.24
N SER A 87 -9.03 3.31 -9.15
CA SER A 87 -7.66 3.55 -9.60
C SER A 87 -7.17 4.86 -8.99
N MET A 88 -6.04 4.82 -8.29
CA MET A 88 -5.46 5.98 -7.62
C MET A 88 -4.07 6.22 -8.20
N ASP A 89 -3.85 7.37 -8.83
CA ASP A 89 -2.52 7.84 -9.25
C ASP A 89 -2.04 8.89 -8.26
N ILE A 90 -0.98 8.55 -7.53
CA ILE A 90 -0.39 9.36 -6.47
C ILE A 90 0.91 9.96 -7.00
N ASP A 91 0.91 11.27 -7.20
CA ASP A 91 2.12 12.07 -7.46
C ASP A 91 2.71 12.52 -6.12
N ILE A 92 3.84 11.94 -5.77
CA ILE A 92 4.44 12.11 -4.45
C ILE A 92 5.20 13.44 -4.36
N CYS A 93 5.80 13.92 -5.45
CA CYS A 93 6.81 14.97 -5.42
C CYS A 93 6.52 16.11 -6.41
N ASN A 94 5.26 16.45 -6.62
CA ASN A 94 4.86 17.59 -7.44
C ASN A 94 5.42 18.92 -6.88
N GLU A 95 5.72 19.88 -7.75
CA GLU A 95 6.15 21.24 -7.38
C GLU A 95 5.16 21.94 -6.44
N ASN A 96 3.87 21.63 -6.56
CA ASN A 96 2.79 22.20 -5.74
C ASN A 96 2.45 21.35 -4.50
N GLY A 97 3.25 20.34 -4.18
CA GLY A 97 2.99 19.37 -3.12
C GLY A 97 2.24 18.14 -3.61
N SER A 98 2.33 17.04 -2.86
CA SER A 98 1.78 15.74 -3.28
C SER A 98 0.30 15.83 -3.67
N SER A 99 -0.06 15.16 -4.76
CA SER A 99 -1.42 15.14 -5.28
C SER A 99 -1.88 13.72 -5.61
N VAL A 100 -3.20 13.54 -5.67
CA VAL A 100 -3.83 12.28 -6.04
C VAL A 100 -4.92 12.54 -7.07
N THR A 101 -4.91 11.74 -8.12
CA THR A 101 -6.01 11.58 -9.05
C THR A 101 -6.66 10.23 -8.78
N LEU A 102 -7.99 10.20 -8.74
CA LEU A 102 -8.77 9.00 -8.52
C LEU A 102 -9.70 8.77 -9.70
N ASP A 103 -9.91 7.51 -10.06
CA ASP A 103 -10.93 7.09 -10.99
C ASP A 103 -11.78 6.02 -10.31
N VAL A 104 -13.07 6.34 -10.14
CA VAL A 104 -14.06 5.43 -9.58
C VAL A 104 -14.82 4.78 -10.70
N THR A 105 -14.73 3.45 -10.78
CA THR A 105 -15.44 2.66 -11.78
C THR A 105 -16.44 1.70 -11.15
N GLU A 106 -17.57 1.48 -11.81
CA GLU A 106 -18.54 0.45 -11.44
C GLU A 106 -19.12 -0.18 -12.70
N LYS A 107 -19.10 -1.51 -12.77
CA LYS A 107 -19.36 -2.25 -14.01
C LYS A 107 -20.85 -2.33 -14.37
N ASN A 108 -21.74 -2.49 -13.40
CA ASN A 108 -23.16 -2.77 -13.63
C ASN A 108 -23.93 -1.53 -14.08
N HIS A 109 -23.58 -0.38 -13.53
CA HIS A 109 -24.20 0.92 -13.76
C HIS A 109 -23.36 1.79 -14.71
N HIS A 110 -22.25 1.26 -15.25
CA HIS A 110 -21.36 1.94 -16.20
C HIS A 110 -20.83 3.28 -15.66
N ILE A 111 -20.44 3.28 -14.39
CA ILE A 111 -19.87 4.46 -13.74
C ILE A 111 -18.38 4.48 -14.07
N ASP A 112 -17.91 5.63 -14.53
CA ASP A 112 -16.53 6.02 -14.75
C ASP A 112 -16.47 7.50 -14.36
N PHE A 113 -15.89 7.77 -13.19
CA PHE A 113 -15.96 9.08 -12.56
C PHE A 113 -14.55 9.50 -12.11
N PRO A 114 -13.83 10.24 -12.97
CA PRO A 114 -12.53 10.76 -12.64
C PRO A 114 -12.64 11.95 -11.67
N ILE A 115 -11.75 11.95 -10.69
CA ILE A 115 -11.58 12.98 -9.69
C ILE A 115 -10.11 13.39 -9.74
N GLU A 116 -9.85 14.57 -10.25
CA GLU A 116 -8.49 15.02 -10.53
C GLU A 116 -7.93 15.96 -9.44
N ASP A 117 -6.60 15.93 -9.31
CA ASP A 117 -5.79 16.95 -8.62
C ASP A 117 -6.28 17.28 -7.20
N ILE A 118 -6.54 16.24 -6.39
CA ILE A 118 -6.70 16.43 -4.95
C ILE A 118 -5.33 16.64 -4.35
N ARG A 119 -5.15 17.73 -3.60
CA ARG A 119 -3.82 18.16 -3.12
C ARG A 119 -3.63 17.94 -1.63
N ALA A 120 -2.36 17.89 -1.22
CA ALA A 120 -2.00 17.90 0.19
C ALA A 120 -2.59 19.12 0.93
N GLY A 121 -3.19 18.85 2.08
CA GLY A 121 -3.94 19.82 2.88
C GLY A 121 -5.44 19.81 2.64
N GLU A 122 -5.94 18.98 1.71
CA GLU A 122 -7.36 18.86 1.40
C GLU A 122 -7.98 17.58 1.98
N GLU A 123 -9.20 17.72 2.52
CA GLU A 123 -10.12 16.63 2.80
C GLU A 123 -11.39 16.87 1.97
N LYS A 124 -11.73 15.91 1.11
CA LYS A 124 -12.88 15.99 0.20
C LYS A 124 -13.73 14.74 0.33
N ASN A 125 -15.04 14.94 0.46
CA ASN A 125 -16.06 13.92 0.26
C ASN A 125 -16.80 14.26 -1.04
N ILE A 126 -16.65 13.42 -2.05
CA ILE A 126 -17.13 13.69 -3.40
C ILE A 126 -18.20 12.66 -3.72
N PRO A 127 -19.47 13.07 -3.91
CA PRO A 127 -20.55 12.14 -4.18
C PRO A 127 -20.36 11.49 -5.56
N ILE A 128 -20.40 10.17 -5.59
CA ILE A 128 -20.26 9.38 -6.83
C ILE A 128 -21.64 9.28 -7.49
N PRO A 129 -21.85 9.87 -8.67
CA PRO A 129 -23.15 9.86 -9.32
C PRO A 129 -23.63 8.43 -9.63
N GLY A 130 -24.88 8.14 -9.31
CA GLY A 130 -25.51 6.85 -9.61
C GLY A 130 -25.18 5.73 -8.60
N LEU A 131 -24.23 5.94 -7.68
CA LEU A 131 -23.90 4.96 -6.65
C LEU A 131 -24.64 5.29 -5.34
N SER A 132 -25.48 4.36 -4.88
CA SER A 132 -26.26 4.55 -3.66
C SER A 132 -26.55 3.24 -2.93
N ILE A 133 -26.78 3.35 -1.61
CA ILE A 133 -27.13 2.24 -0.73
C ILE A 133 -28.57 2.39 -0.30
N ILE A 134 -29.39 1.36 -0.52
CA ILE A 134 -30.80 1.39 -0.13
C ILE A 134 -30.98 0.64 1.18
N VAL A 135 -31.39 1.36 2.22
CA VAL A 135 -31.69 0.78 3.53
C VAL A 135 -33.21 0.79 3.75
N PRO A 136 -33.84 -0.37 3.94
CA PRO A 136 -35.26 -0.47 4.27
C PRO A 136 -35.60 0.41 5.49
N ALA A 137 -36.73 1.11 5.42
CA ALA A 137 -37.25 2.03 6.45
C ALA A 137 -36.44 3.31 6.73
N ILE A 138 -35.19 3.45 6.25
CA ILE A 138 -34.37 4.65 6.46
C ILE A 138 -34.30 5.51 5.18
N GLY A 139 -34.05 4.90 4.02
CA GLY A 139 -33.94 5.61 2.75
C GLY A 139 -32.70 5.22 1.94
N SER A 140 -32.36 6.06 0.95
CA SER A 140 -31.21 5.86 0.06
C SER A 140 -30.05 6.78 0.44
N PHE A 141 -28.86 6.21 0.63
CA PHE A 141 -27.62 6.93 0.96
C PHE A 141 -26.77 7.08 -0.29
N GLY A 142 -26.29 8.28 -0.59
CA GLY A 142 -25.27 8.46 -1.63
C GLY A 142 -23.95 7.86 -1.16
N VAL A 143 -23.21 7.24 -2.08
CA VAL A 143 -21.84 6.81 -1.81
C VAL A 143 -20.89 7.92 -2.26
N ASP A 144 -19.99 8.31 -1.36
CA ASP A 144 -19.01 9.36 -1.59
C ASP A 144 -17.61 8.74 -1.65
N ALA A 145 -16.78 9.21 -2.59
CA ALA A 145 -15.33 9.02 -2.52
C ALA A 145 -14.79 9.96 -1.44
N THR A 146 -14.15 9.39 -0.41
CA THR A 146 -13.50 10.14 0.66
C THR A 146 -12.00 10.14 0.43
N VAL A 147 -11.42 11.34 0.37
CA VAL A 147 -10.00 11.51 0.15
C VAL A 147 -9.47 12.57 1.10
N LEU A 148 -8.45 12.18 1.86
CA LEU A 148 -7.64 13.08 2.67
C LEU A 148 -6.18 12.85 2.32
N ILE A 149 -5.52 13.95 1.98
CA ILE A 149 -4.08 14.02 1.78
C ILE A 149 -3.57 15.09 2.73
N ALA A 150 -2.71 14.74 3.67
CA ALA A 150 -2.20 15.68 4.66
C ALA A 150 -0.71 15.50 4.91
N GLY A 151 -0.08 16.56 5.39
CA GLY A 151 1.35 16.56 5.73
C GLY A 151 2.25 16.93 4.55
N ASN A 152 3.43 16.32 4.52
CA ASN A 152 4.49 16.59 3.54
C ASN A 152 5.16 15.27 3.10
N PRO A 153 6.08 15.24 2.13
CA PRO A 153 6.69 14.00 1.69
C PRO A 153 7.38 13.17 2.79
N ASP A 154 7.86 13.76 3.88
CA ASP A 154 8.43 13.00 5.02
C ASP A 154 7.36 12.30 5.86
N HIS A 155 6.17 12.90 5.94
CA HIS A 155 5.01 12.46 6.71
C HIS A 155 3.73 12.66 5.91
N LEU A 156 3.54 11.87 4.84
CA LEU A 156 2.39 11.98 3.95
C LEU A 156 1.28 11.06 4.47
N THR A 157 0.23 11.66 5.04
CA THR A 157 -0.96 10.92 5.46
C THR A 157 -1.92 10.81 4.28
N LEU A 158 -2.24 9.58 3.90
CA LEU A 158 -3.20 9.25 2.85
C LEU A 158 -4.34 8.46 3.44
N LYS A 159 -5.57 8.93 3.20
CA LYS A 159 -6.79 8.24 3.58
C LYS A 159 -7.77 8.32 2.43
N ILE A 160 -7.81 7.24 1.64
CA ILE A 160 -8.60 7.15 0.41
C ILE A 160 -9.55 5.97 0.55
N GLY A 161 -10.84 6.23 0.31
CA GLY A 161 -11.87 5.23 0.53
C GLY A 161 -13.22 5.64 -0.01
N LEU A 162 -14.22 4.88 0.41
CA LEU A 162 -15.62 5.14 0.16
C LEU A 162 -16.32 5.34 1.50
N ASN A 163 -17.22 6.30 1.53
CA ASN A 163 -18.15 6.53 2.63
C ASN A 163 -19.58 6.59 2.07
N ALA A 164 -20.59 6.58 2.94
CA ALA A 164 -21.95 6.79 2.51
C ALA A 164 -22.71 7.59 3.56
N CYS A 165 -23.30 8.72 3.16
CA CYS A 165 -24.01 9.62 4.05
C CYS A 165 -25.33 10.11 3.42
N LEU A 166 -26.28 10.45 4.29
CA LEU A 166 -27.58 11.00 3.94
C LEU A 166 -27.74 12.33 4.67
N SER A 167 -28.00 13.40 3.91
CA SER A 167 -28.44 14.67 4.47
C SER A 167 -29.91 14.58 4.91
N ALA A 168 -30.15 14.58 6.22
CA ALA A 168 -31.46 14.58 6.87
C ALA A 168 -31.92 15.99 7.28
N GLY A 169 -31.95 16.92 6.32
CA GLY A 169 -32.38 18.31 6.52
C GLY A 169 -31.24 19.27 6.95
N HIS A 170 -31.61 20.49 7.35
CA HIS A 170 -30.72 21.67 7.33
C HIS A 170 -29.34 21.52 8.02
N HIS A 171 -29.16 20.65 9.02
CA HIS A 171 -27.86 20.48 9.70
C HIS A 171 -27.63 19.06 10.27
N ARG A 172 -28.27 18.02 9.71
CA ARG A 172 -28.08 16.65 10.21
C ARG A 172 -27.66 15.75 9.07
N GLU A 173 -26.44 15.26 9.13
CA GLU A 173 -25.95 14.22 8.25
C GLU A 173 -25.94 12.90 9.01
N ILE A 174 -26.53 11.87 8.42
CA ILE A 174 -26.53 10.51 8.95
C ILE A 174 -25.62 9.70 8.04
N CYS A 175 -24.51 9.20 8.57
CA CYS A 175 -23.59 8.37 7.81
C CYS A 175 -23.81 6.88 8.11
N ALA A 176 -23.45 6.05 7.14
CA ALA A 176 -23.48 4.60 7.20
C ALA A 176 -22.72 4.03 8.42
N SER A 177 -21.67 4.72 8.86
CA SER A 177 -20.91 4.40 10.09
C SER A 177 -21.78 4.33 11.35
N SER A 178 -22.88 5.07 11.38
CA SER A 178 -23.80 5.15 12.52
C SER A 178 -24.99 4.19 12.42
N ILE A 179 -25.10 3.44 11.31
CA ILE A 179 -26.24 2.56 11.03
C ILE A 179 -25.80 1.10 11.21
N PRO A 180 -26.46 0.34 12.12
CA PRO A 180 -26.18 -1.09 12.29
C PRO A 180 -26.31 -1.85 10.97
N GLY A 181 -25.29 -2.63 10.62
CA GLY A 181 -25.22 -3.41 9.38
C GLY A 181 -24.60 -2.67 8.20
N LEU A 182 -24.66 -1.34 8.16
CA LEU A 182 -23.85 -0.55 7.22
C LEU A 182 -22.48 -0.20 7.78
N SER A 183 -22.36 -0.07 9.10
CA SER A 183 -21.09 0.20 9.78
C SER A 183 -20.02 -0.88 9.57
N THR A 184 -20.41 -2.07 9.10
CA THR A 184 -19.50 -3.17 8.75
C THR A 184 -18.97 -3.08 7.31
N ILE A 185 -19.56 -2.21 6.50
CA ILE A 185 -19.24 -2.04 5.08
C ILE A 185 -18.62 -0.66 4.86
N PHE A 186 -19.15 0.37 5.51
CA PHE A 186 -18.73 1.76 5.37
C PHE A 186 -18.43 2.41 6.72
N PRO A 187 -17.43 3.31 6.79
CA PRO A 187 -16.51 3.68 5.71
C PRO A 187 -15.52 2.55 5.39
N PHE A 188 -15.20 2.39 4.11
CA PHE A 188 -14.20 1.43 3.63
C PHE A 188 -12.99 2.21 3.10
N TYR A 189 -11.78 1.85 3.49
CA TYR A 189 -10.57 2.51 3.02
C TYR A 189 -9.70 1.56 2.22
N PHE A 190 -9.29 2.01 1.03
CA PHE A 190 -8.30 1.32 0.21
C PHE A 190 -6.88 1.65 0.66
N ILE A 191 -6.67 2.90 1.10
CA ILE A 191 -5.40 3.36 1.67
C ILE A 191 -5.74 4.13 2.95
N ASN A 192 -5.08 3.79 4.05
CA ASN A 192 -5.23 4.49 5.32
C ASN A 192 -3.95 4.38 6.14
N GLY A 193 -3.06 5.36 5.98
CA GLY A 193 -1.76 5.31 6.63
C GLY A 193 -1.00 6.62 6.53
N THR A 194 0.19 6.63 7.13
CA THR A 194 1.15 7.73 7.01
C THR A 194 2.46 7.16 6.51
N TYR A 195 2.93 7.72 5.40
CA TYR A 195 4.03 7.19 4.61
C TYR A 195 5.16 8.21 4.50
N SER A 196 6.38 7.71 4.30
CA SER A 196 7.57 8.56 4.21
C SER A 196 8.29 8.38 2.87
N PHE A 197 8.28 9.45 2.10
CA PHE A 197 8.84 9.58 0.76
C PHE A 197 9.84 10.74 0.61
N GLY A 198 10.13 11.52 1.65
CA GLY A 198 11.01 12.70 1.54
C GLY A 198 12.36 12.39 0.91
N HIS A 199 13.01 11.30 1.32
CA HIS A 199 14.24 10.82 0.67
C HIS A 199 14.11 10.54 -0.83
N VAL A 200 12.94 10.18 -1.32
CA VAL A 200 12.68 9.96 -2.75
C VAL A 200 12.63 11.31 -3.46
N CYS A 201 11.89 12.28 -2.91
CA CYS A 201 11.79 13.63 -3.48
C CYS A 201 13.14 14.36 -3.45
N ASP A 202 13.93 14.24 -2.38
CA ASP A 202 15.27 14.83 -2.28
C ASP A 202 16.21 14.30 -3.37
N ASN A 203 16.16 12.99 -3.62
CA ASN A 203 16.98 12.36 -4.65
C ASN A 203 16.54 12.75 -6.06
N ALA A 204 15.25 12.99 -6.28
CA ALA A 204 14.76 13.48 -7.55
C ALA A 204 15.22 14.92 -7.81
N ALA A 205 15.08 15.80 -6.82
CA ALA A 205 15.57 17.18 -6.89
C ALA A 205 17.09 17.22 -7.13
N GLY A 206 17.87 16.42 -6.39
CA GLY A 206 19.32 16.32 -6.58
C GLY A 206 19.73 15.77 -7.94
N SER A 207 18.95 14.85 -8.53
CA SER A 207 19.23 14.30 -9.86
C SER A 207 18.93 15.28 -10.99
N LEU A 208 17.94 16.18 -10.83
CA LEU A 208 17.64 17.25 -11.77
C LEU A 208 18.78 18.30 -11.82
N VAL A 209 19.34 18.66 -10.67
CA VAL A 209 20.45 19.63 -10.57
C VAL A 209 21.74 19.12 -11.24
N VAL A 210 21.97 17.80 -11.26
CA VAL A 210 23.17 17.23 -11.92
C VAL A 210 23.07 17.31 -13.44
N VAL A 211 21.87 17.12 -14.01
CA VAL A 211 21.66 17.22 -15.47
C VAL A 211 21.83 18.67 -15.94
N GLU A 212 21.37 19.64 -15.16
CA GLU A 212 21.50 21.06 -15.50
C GLU A 212 22.97 21.51 -15.53
N ASN A 213 23.84 20.93 -14.69
CA ASN A 213 25.27 21.24 -14.66
C ASN A 213 26.09 20.52 -15.76
N GLU A 214 25.59 19.46 -16.39
CA GLU A 214 26.27 18.82 -17.54
C GLU A 214 25.96 19.50 -18.88
N VAL A 215 24.84 20.21 -19.00
CA VAL A 215 24.49 20.95 -20.23
C VAL A 215 25.33 22.23 -20.36
N GLU A 216 25.69 22.89 -19.25
CA GLU A 216 26.51 24.12 -19.28
C GLU A 216 28.02 23.85 -19.56
N ALA A 217 28.45 22.58 -19.61
CA ALA A 217 29.84 22.21 -19.92
C ALA A 217 30.10 21.94 -21.42
N ILE A 218 29.08 22.03 -22.28
CA ILE A 218 29.21 21.79 -23.73
C ILE A 218 29.31 23.11 -24.53
N GLU A 219 29.05 24.27 -23.92
CA GLU A 219 29.20 25.60 -24.54
C GLU A 219 30.38 26.43 -23.98
N ARG A 220 31.51 25.80 -23.63
CA ARG A 220 32.79 26.52 -23.42
C ARG A 220 33.95 25.88 -24.14
#